data_AF-A0A916LXV2-F1
#
_entry.id   AF-A0A916LXV2-F1
#
_cell.length_a   1.000
_cell.length_b   1.000
_cell.length_c   1.000
_cell.angle_alpha   90.00
_cell.angle_beta   90.00
_cell.angle_gamma   90.00
#
_symmetry.space_group_name_H-M   'P 1'
#
loop_
_entity.id
_entity.type
_entity.pdbx_description
1 polymer ?
#
loop_
_entity_poly.entity_id
_entity_poly.type
_entity_poly.pdbx_seq_one_letter_code
_entity_poly.pdbx_strand_id
1 'polypeptide(L)'
;MRRDARILLGALGAAALLVAARFIFTSLNAYFFYYTLPIAIPFAAFLIERLADRRGVSAALVDASVVALALSRVLYPVPFVSGHVLFAAYAFATARSRAVRWSAALVLAEVMVLKLALWGDFGTPAGALSIAVIGWRVHTRLVGPVSRGTETLDGDATAGRDGSSTPLPLAGETATTIAPGGRPAP
;
A
#
# COMPACT_ATOMS: atom_id res chain seq x y z
N MET A 1 -3.58 0.52 13.05
CA MET A 1 -4.95 0.04 12.69
C MET A 1 -5.86 1.06 11.98
N ARG A 2 -6.12 2.28 12.49
CA ARG A 2 -7.11 3.21 11.88
C ARG A 2 -6.83 3.59 10.41
N ARG A 3 -5.56 3.64 10.00
CA ARG A 3 -5.16 3.96 8.61
C ARG A 3 -5.48 2.82 7.64
N ASP A 4 -5.17 1.58 8.00
CA ASP A 4 -5.40 0.40 7.15
C ASP A 4 -6.89 0.17 6.89
N ALA A 5 -7.74 0.39 7.91
CA ALA A 5 -9.19 0.29 7.77
C ALA A 5 -9.75 1.31 6.76
N ARG A 6 -9.24 2.56 6.76
CA ARG A 6 -9.64 3.59 5.79
C ARG A 6 -9.19 3.24 4.37
N ILE A 7 -7.97 2.73 4.22
CA ILE A 7 -7.45 2.29 2.91
C ILE A 7 -8.30 1.14 2.36
N LEU A 8 -8.61 0.14 3.18
CA LEU A 8 -9.46 -0.97 2.79
C LEU A 8 -10.88 -0.52 2.44
N LEU A 9 -11.49 0.32 3.27
CA LEU A 9 -12.83 0.85 3.00
C LEU A 9 -12.86 1.63 1.67
N GLY A 10 -11.87 2.48 1.42
CA GLY A 10 -11.75 3.20 0.15
C GLY A 10 -11.53 2.27 -1.03
N ALA A 11 -10.73 1.22 -0.88
CA ALA A 11 -10.50 0.22 -1.91
C ALA A 11 -11.76 -0.59 -2.24
N LEU A 12 -12.52 -0.99 -1.21
CA LEU A 12 -13.81 -1.67 -1.37
C LEU A 12 -14.83 -0.75 -2.04
N GLY A 13 -14.86 0.53 -1.66
CA GLY A 13 -15.71 1.53 -2.33
C GLY A 13 -15.36 1.70 -3.81
N ALA A 14 -14.07 1.76 -4.15
CA ALA A 14 -13.61 1.84 -5.54
C ALA A 14 -13.94 0.56 -6.33
N ALA A 15 -13.79 -0.62 -5.73
CA ALA A 15 -14.18 -1.89 -6.34
C ALA A 15 -15.70 -1.95 -6.59
N ALA A 16 -16.51 -1.54 -5.62
CA ALA A 16 -17.96 -1.46 -5.77
C ALA A 16 -18.37 -0.48 -6.88
N LEU A 17 -17.71 0.68 -6.96
CA LEU A 17 -17.93 1.65 -8.04
C LEU A 17 -17.56 1.06 -9.42
N LEU A 18 -16.46 0.32 -9.51
CA LEU A 18 -16.05 -0.36 -10.74
C LEU A 18 -17.10 -1.40 -11.18
N VAL A 19 -17.64 -2.19 -10.24
CA VAL A 19 -18.73 -3.14 -10.51
C VAL A 19 -19.97 -2.41 -11.02
N ALA A 20 -20.39 -1.34 -10.35
CA ALA A 20 -21.55 -0.54 -10.75
C ALA A 20 -21.36 0.08 -12.13
N ALA A 21 -20.20 0.69 -12.40
CA ALA A 21 -19.87 1.24 -13.72
C ALA A 21 -19.89 0.14 -14.79
N ARG A 22 -19.29 -1.02 -14.52
CA ARG A 22 -19.28 -2.11 -15.49
C ARG A 22 -20.67 -2.66 -15.76
N PHE A 23 -21.51 -2.77 -14.73
CA PHE A 23 -22.92 -3.17 -14.87
C PHE A 23 -23.72 -2.19 -15.74
N ILE A 24 -23.45 -0.89 -15.63
CA ILE A 24 -24.12 0.15 -16.42
C ILE A 24 -23.64 0.15 -17.88
N PHE A 25 -22.32 0.06 -18.10
CA PHE A 25 -21.73 0.28 -19.42
C PHE A 25 -21.43 -1.00 -20.21
N THR A 26 -21.51 -2.19 -19.60
CA THR A 26 -21.12 -3.45 -20.26
C THR A 26 -21.77 -4.67 -19.58
N SER A 27 -21.61 -5.87 -20.15
CA SER A 27 -22.03 -7.11 -19.50
C SER A 27 -21.04 -7.54 -18.41
N LEU A 28 -21.59 -8.02 -17.29
CA LEU A 28 -20.85 -8.73 -16.25
C LEU A 28 -20.69 -10.19 -16.70
N ASN A 29 -19.49 -10.58 -17.11
CA ASN A 29 -19.18 -11.97 -17.40
C ASN A 29 -18.43 -12.61 -16.23
N ALA A 30 -18.41 -13.95 -16.16
CA ALA A 30 -17.72 -14.65 -15.09
C ALA A 30 -16.24 -14.24 -14.97
N TYR A 31 -15.56 -14.06 -16.12
CA TYR A 31 -14.16 -13.62 -16.19
C TYR A 31 -13.90 -12.31 -15.46
N PHE A 32 -14.83 -11.35 -15.53
CA PHE A 32 -14.71 -10.10 -14.79
C PHE A 32 -14.62 -10.35 -13.28
N PHE A 33 -15.46 -11.23 -12.73
CA PHE A 33 -15.54 -11.46 -11.28
C PHE A 33 -14.36 -12.23 -10.69
N TYR A 34 -13.83 -13.24 -11.39
CA TYR A 34 -12.72 -14.05 -10.86
C TYR A 34 -11.34 -13.59 -11.33
N TYR A 35 -11.24 -12.64 -12.27
CA TYR A 35 -9.94 -12.20 -12.80
C TYR A 35 -9.71 -10.70 -12.66
N THR A 36 -10.71 -9.88 -13.00
CA THR A 36 -10.56 -8.41 -13.06
C THR A 36 -10.94 -7.73 -11.76
N LEU A 37 -12.01 -8.19 -11.11
CA LEU A 37 -12.48 -7.61 -9.86
C LEU A 37 -11.49 -7.78 -8.70
N PRO A 38 -10.84 -8.95 -8.50
CA PRO A 38 -9.93 -9.13 -7.37
C PRO A 38 -8.76 -8.14 -7.40
N ILE A 39 -8.20 -7.84 -8.58
CA ILE A 39 -7.08 -6.89 -8.72
C ILE A 39 -7.46 -5.44 -8.46
N ALA A 40 -8.74 -5.06 -8.64
CA ALA A 40 -9.19 -3.70 -8.39
C ALA A 40 -8.98 -3.29 -6.92
N ILE A 41 -9.07 -4.26 -5.99
CA ILE A 41 -8.91 -4.03 -4.55
C ILE A 41 -7.47 -3.58 -4.20
N PRO A 42 -6.41 -4.38 -4.43
CA PRO A 42 -5.04 -3.94 -4.17
C PRO A 42 -4.67 -2.73 -5.03
N PHE A 43 -5.24 -2.58 -6.24
CA PHE A 43 -5.01 -1.41 -7.08
C PHE A 43 -5.48 -0.11 -6.44
N ALA A 44 -6.75 -0.03 -6.06
CA ALA A 44 -7.29 1.14 -5.39
C ALA A 44 -6.62 1.38 -4.03
N ALA A 45 -6.40 0.32 -3.25
CA ALA A 45 -5.73 0.40 -1.95
C ALA A 45 -4.32 0.99 -2.07
N PHE A 46 -3.57 0.55 -3.10
CA PHE A 46 -2.24 1.05 -3.40
C PHE A 46 -2.26 2.53 -3.79
N LEU A 47 -3.16 2.95 -4.70
CA LEU A 47 -3.27 4.35 -5.08
C LEU A 47 -3.62 5.25 -3.88
N ILE A 48 -4.58 4.85 -3.05
CA ILE A 48 -4.93 5.60 -1.83
C ILE A 48 -3.73 5.71 -0.89
N GLU A 49 -2.98 4.61 -0.70
CA GLU A 49 -1.75 4.65 0.10
C GLU A 49 -0.73 5.64 -0.47
N ARG A 50 -0.53 5.64 -1.81
CA ARG A 50 0.42 6.52 -2.47
C ARG A 50 0.00 7.99 -2.44
N LEU A 51 -1.27 8.30 -2.60
CA LEU A 51 -1.79 9.66 -2.49
C LEU A 51 -1.62 10.22 -1.06
N ALA A 52 -1.71 9.36 -0.05
CA ALA A 52 -1.54 9.75 1.35
C ALA A 52 -0.07 9.90 1.79
N ASP A 53 0.89 9.34 1.04
CA ASP A 53 2.31 9.39 1.38
C ASP A 53 3.01 10.53 0.64
N ARG A 54 3.70 11.42 1.37
CA ARG A 54 4.54 12.48 0.79
C ARG A 54 5.91 11.93 0.39
N ARG A 55 5.96 11.26 -0.75
CA ARG A 55 7.19 10.67 -1.32
C ARG A 55 7.89 11.66 -2.26
N GLY A 56 9.19 11.46 -2.49
CA GLY A 56 9.93 12.23 -3.49
C GLY A 56 9.41 11.96 -4.91
N VAL A 57 9.57 12.96 -5.79
CA VAL A 57 9.11 12.91 -7.20
C VAL A 57 9.64 11.67 -7.92
N SER A 58 10.91 11.30 -7.72
CA SER A 58 11.51 10.12 -8.36
C SER A 58 10.80 8.82 -8.02
N ALA A 59 10.37 8.65 -6.77
CA ALA A 59 9.64 7.45 -6.35
C ALA A 59 8.22 7.41 -6.94
N ALA A 60 7.58 8.58 -7.03
CA ALA A 60 6.27 8.71 -7.68
C ALA A 60 6.36 8.40 -9.18
N LEU A 61 7.44 8.79 -9.85
CA LEU A 61 7.67 8.44 -11.26
C LEU A 61 7.84 6.93 -11.47
N VAL A 62 8.54 6.22 -10.58
CA VAL A 62 8.65 4.75 -10.65
C VAL A 62 7.29 4.09 -10.43
N ASP A 63 6.56 4.50 -9.38
CA ASP A 63 5.21 4.00 -9.11
C ASP A 63 4.28 4.23 -10.33
N ALA A 64 4.29 5.44 -10.89
CA ALA A 64 3.49 5.81 -12.06
C ALA A 64 3.89 5.01 -13.31
N SER A 65 5.19 4.77 -13.52
CA SER A 65 5.69 3.99 -14.67
C SER A 65 5.23 2.54 -14.61
N VAL A 66 5.30 1.91 -13.42
CA VAL A 66 4.84 0.52 -13.23
C VAL A 66 3.32 0.43 -13.40
N VAL A 67 2.57 1.37 -12.83
CA VAL A 67 1.11 1.42 -12.97
C VAL A 67 0.71 1.65 -14.42
N ALA A 68 1.34 2.60 -15.11
CA ALA A 68 1.07 2.89 -16.52
C ALA A 68 1.38 1.66 -17.40
N LEU A 69 2.50 0.98 -17.16
CA LEU A 69 2.83 -0.25 -17.87
C LEU A 69 1.80 -1.36 -17.62
N ALA A 70 1.38 -1.56 -16.36
CA ALA A 70 0.35 -2.54 -16.04
C ALA A 70 -1.01 -2.21 -16.70
N LEU A 71 -1.43 -0.95 -16.69
CA LEU A 71 -2.67 -0.49 -17.31
C LEU A 71 -2.62 -0.51 -18.84
N SER A 72 -1.45 -0.26 -19.44
CA SER A 72 -1.28 -0.34 -20.88
C SER A 72 -1.67 -1.70 -21.44
N ARG A 73 -1.57 -2.78 -20.63
CA ARG A 73 -2.01 -4.13 -21.02
C ARG A 73 -3.51 -4.25 -21.24
N VAL A 74 -4.31 -3.35 -20.66
CA VAL A 74 -5.76 -3.30 -20.89
C VAL A 74 -6.06 -2.72 -22.27
N LEU A 75 -5.24 -1.78 -22.73
CA LEU A 75 -5.40 -1.10 -24.01
C LEU A 75 -4.70 -1.83 -25.16
N TYR A 76 -3.54 -2.42 -24.88
CA TYR A 76 -2.66 -3.02 -25.88
C TYR A 76 -2.17 -4.41 -25.45
N PRO A 77 -2.08 -5.37 -26.38
CA PRO A 77 -1.46 -6.67 -26.13
C PRO A 77 0.07 -6.52 -26.06
N VAL A 78 0.62 -6.10 -24.91
CA VAL A 78 2.08 -6.13 -24.72
C VAL A 78 2.52 -7.58 -24.49
N PRO A 79 3.35 -8.15 -25.38
CA PRO A 79 3.77 -9.54 -25.25
C PRO A 79 4.68 -9.71 -24.03
N PHE A 80 4.73 -10.93 -23.49
CA PHE A 80 5.63 -11.36 -22.40
C PHE A 80 5.46 -10.69 -21.03
N VAL A 81 4.45 -9.82 -20.83
CA VAL A 81 4.22 -9.18 -19.53
C VAL A 81 2.76 -9.31 -19.11
N SER A 82 2.52 -9.90 -17.93
CA SER A 82 1.22 -9.90 -17.27
C SER A 82 1.05 -8.63 -16.42
N GLY A 83 0.12 -7.75 -16.79
CA GLY A 83 -0.16 -6.52 -16.03
C GLY A 83 -0.59 -6.77 -14.58
N HIS A 84 -1.43 -7.80 -14.36
CA HIS A 84 -1.89 -8.20 -13.03
C HIS A 84 -0.73 -8.66 -12.13
N VAL A 85 0.14 -9.53 -12.65
CA VAL A 85 1.30 -10.04 -11.91
C VAL A 85 2.30 -8.91 -11.65
N LEU A 86 2.57 -8.06 -12.65
CA LEU A 86 3.48 -6.93 -12.54
C LEU A 86 3.03 -5.99 -11.41
N PHE A 87 1.77 -5.55 -11.48
CA PHE A 87 1.22 -4.64 -10.48
C PHE A 87 1.15 -5.27 -9.09
N ALA A 88 0.60 -6.48 -8.95
CA ALA A 88 0.42 -7.12 -7.65
C ALA A 88 1.77 -7.43 -6.97
N ALA A 89 2.77 -7.92 -7.72
CA ALA A 89 4.10 -8.16 -7.20
C ALA A 89 4.80 -6.87 -6.76
N TYR A 90 4.69 -5.81 -7.57
CA TYR A 90 5.26 -4.51 -7.23
C TYR A 90 4.59 -3.87 -6.00
N ALA A 91 3.25 -3.92 -5.93
CA ALA A 91 2.48 -3.44 -4.79
C ALA A 91 2.82 -4.22 -3.51
N PHE A 92 2.92 -5.55 -3.58
CA PHE A 92 3.33 -6.39 -2.45
C PHE A 92 4.71 -6.01 -1.90
N ALA A 93 5.66 -5.71 -2.80
CA ALA A 93 7.04 -5.40 -2.44
C ALA A 93 7.23 -3.97 -1.89
N THR A 94 6.43 -3.01 -2.35
CA THR A 94 6.65 -1.58 -2.08
C THR A 94 5.59 -0.92 -1.20
N ALA A 95 4.45 -1.58 -0.93
CA ALA A 95 3.43 -1.03 -0.06
C ALA A 95 3.89 -1.01 1.40
N ARG A 96 3.45 0.02 2.14
CA ARG A 96 3.77 0.16 3.58
C ARG A 96 2.66 -0.43 4.45
N SER A 97 1.41 -0.27 4.03
CA SER A 97 0.24 -0.81 4.70
C SER A 97 0.22 -2.33 4.59
N ARG A 98 0.00 -2.99 5.74
CA ARG A 98 -0.19 -4.44 5.78
C ARG A 98 -1.41 -4.87 4.95
N ALA A 99 -2.46 -4.05 4.94
CA ALA A 99 -3.66 -4.32 4.18
C ALA A 99 -3.41 -4.37 2.67
N VAL A 100 -2.70 -3.37 2.12
CA VAL A 100 -2.34 -3.32 0.69
C VAL A 100 -1.44 -4.50 0.32
N ARG A 101 -0.48 -4.85 1.19
CA ARG A 101 0.43 -5.98 0.95
C ARG A 101 -0.31 -7.31 0.95
N TRP A 102 -1.16 -7.57 1.93
CA TRP A 102 -1.90 -8.83 2.01
C TRP A 102 -2.91 -8.97 0.87
N SER A 103 -3.63 -7.91 0.50
CA SER A 103 -4.53 -7.97 -0.65
C SER A 103 -3.76 -8.20 -1.95
N ALA A 104 -2.61 -7.53 -2.14
CA ALA A 104 -1.75 -7.76 -3.30
C ALA A 104 -1.18 -9.19 -3.33
N ALA A 105 -0.79 -9.75 -2.17
CA ALA A 105 -0.27 -11.11 -2.06
C ALA A 105 -1.34 -12.17 -2.42
N LEU A 106 -2.56 -12.00 -1.92
CA LEU A 106 -3.67 -12.91 -2.22
C LEU A 106 -4.02 -12.90 -3.70
N VAL A 107 -4.15 -11.70 -4.30
CA VAL A 107 -4.43 -11.58 -5.74
C VAL A 107 -3.25 -12.07 -6.58
N LEU A 108 -2.00 -11.85 -6.14
CA LEU A 108 -0.83 -12.40 -6.83
C LEU A 108 -0.89 -13.93 -6.83
N ALA A 109 -1.21 -14.57 -5.70
CA ALA A 109 -1.35 -16.02 -5.61
C ALA A 109 -2.47 -16.54 -6.53
N GLU A 110 -3.65 -15.92 -6.48
CA GLU A 110 -4.79 -16.24 -7.37
C GLU A 110 -4.40 -16.17 -8.85
N VAL A 111 -3.81 -15.05 -9.29
CA VAL A 111 -3.43 -14.86 -10.69
C VAL A 111 -2.33 -15.83 -11.12
N MET A 112 -1.40 -16.18 -10.22
CA MET A 112 -0.37 -17.18 -10.50
C MET A 112 -0.98 -18.57 -10.66
N VAL A 113 -1.94 -18.98 -9.82
CA VAL A 113 -2.66 -20.24 -10.00
C VAL A 113 -3.38 -20.27 -11.35
N LEU A 114 -4.12 -19.22 -11.70
CA LEU A 114 -4.81 -19.15 -12.98
C LEU A 114 -3.84 -19.23 -14.17
N LYS A 115 -2.73 -18.47 -14.13
CA LYS A 115 -1.76 -18.47 -15.24
C LYS A 115 -1.02 -19.79 -15.39
N LEU A 116 -0.54 -20.34 -14.28
CA LEU A 116 0.33 -21.51 -14.33
C LEU A 116 -0.46 -22.81 -14.46
N ALA A 117 -1.52 -22.98 -13.66
CA ALA A 117 -2.28 -24.23 -13.63
C ALA A 117 -3.38 -24.27 -14.69
N LEU A 118 -4.10 -23.17 -14.90
CA LEU A 118 -5.26 -23.17 -15.81
C LEU A 118 -4.88 -22.81 -17.26
N TRP A 119 -3.93 -21.88 -17.46
CA TRP A 119 -3.54 -21.42 -18.80
C TRP A 119 -2.22 -21.98 -19.30
N GLY A 120 -1.39 -22.60 -18.43
CA GLY A 120 -0.07 -23.12 -18.81
C GLY A 120 0.91 -22.03 -19.27
N ASP A 121 0.70 -20.78 -18.88
CA ASP A 121 1.49 -19.61 -19.31
C ASP A 121 2.53 -19.24 -18.26
N PHE A 122 3.77 -19.68 -18.49
CA PHE A 122 4.92 -19.37 -17.65
C PHE A 122 5.66 -18.09 -18.07
N GLY A 123 5.58 -17.73 -19.35
CA GLY A 123 6.39 -16.64 -19.92
C GLY A 123 5.95 -15.26 -19.42
N THR A 124 4.65 -14.96 -19.50
CA THR A 124 4.15 -13.64 -19.10
C THR A 124 4.24 -13.32 -17.60
N PRO A 125 4.04 -14.27 -16.65
CA PRO A 125 4.27 -13.98 -15.24
C PRO A 125 5.76 -13.81 -14.92
N ALA A 126 6.65 -14.59 -15.55
CA ALA A 126 8.10 -14.47 -15.33
C ALA A 126 8.64 -13.10 -15.78
N GLY A 127 8.23 -12.62 -16.96
CA GLY A 127 8.58 -11.28 -17.44
C GLY A 127 8.05 -10.18 -16.51
N ALA A 128 6.79 -10.30 -16.08
CA ALA A 128 6.19 -9.37 -15.14
C ALA A 128 6.89 -9.32 -13.77
N LEU A 129 7.24 -10.47 -13.20
CA LEU A 129 8.00 -10.54 -11.93
C LEU A 129 9.38 -9.92 -12.07
N SER A 130 10.07 -10.14 -13.19
CA SER A 130 11.39 -9.56 -13.45
C SER A 130 11.33 -8.03 -13.44
N ILE A 131 10.35 -7.45 -14.14
CA ILE A 131 10.13 -5.99 -14.17
C ILE A 131 9.74 -5.48 -12.77
N ALA A 132 8.86 -6.19 -12.05
CA ALA A 132 8.46 -5.81 -10.69
C ALA A 132 9.67 -5.77 -9.73
N VAL A 133 10.58 -6.74 -9.82
CA VAL A 133 11.81 -6.79 -9.01
C VAL A 133 12.72 -5.61 -9.35
N ILE A 134 12.90 -5.28 -10.64
CA ILE A 134 13.68 -4.10 -11.07
C ILE A 134 13.06 -2.83 -10.51
N GLY A 135 11.75 -2.64 -10.69
CA GLY A 135 11.02 -1.49 -10.16
C GLY A 135 11.18 -1.36 -8.65
N TRP A 136 11.04 -2.46 -7.91
CA TRP A 136 11.24 -2.49 -6.46
C TRP A 136 12.68 -2.13 -6.05
N ARG A 137 13.69 -2.66 -6.75
CA ARG A 137 15.11 -2.34 -6.51
C ARG A 137 15.42 -0.87 -6.76
N VAL A 138 14.87 -0.28 -7.82
CA VAL A 138 15.01 1.16 -8.08
C VAL A 138 14.27 1.98 -7.01
N HIS A 139 13.04 1.59 -6.67
CA HIS A 139 12.24 2.26 -5.65
C HIS A 139 12.94 2.30 -4.30
N THR A 140 13.46 1.16 -3.83
CA THR A 140 14.19 1.05 -2.55
C THR A 140 15.47 1.87 -2.52
N ARG A 141 16.17 2.04 -3.65
CA ARG A 141 17.33 2.94 -3.72
C ARG A 141 16.95 4.42 -3.58
N LEU A 142 15.76 4.80 -4.05
CA LEU A 142 15.30 6.19 -4.04
C LEU A 142 14.65 6.59 -2.70
N VAL A 143 13.94 5.66 -2.05
CA VAL A 143 13.17 5.94 -0.82
C VAL A 143 13.87 5.43 0.44
N GLY A 144 14.86 4.55 0.29
CA GLY A 144 15.41 3.75 1.37
C GLY A 144 14.59 2.48 1.64
N PRO A 145 15.11 1.55 2.46
CA PRO A 145 14.39 0.34 2.81
C PRO A 145 13.09 0.69 3.52
N VAL A 146 12.00 0.02 3.14
CA VAL A 146 10.72 0.14 3.84
C VAL A 146 10.92 -0.41 5.26
N SER A 147 11.07 0.48 6.24
CA SER A 147 11.08 0.12 7.66
C SER A 147 9.76 -0.57 7.96
N ARG A 148 9.79 -1.90 8.01
CA ARG A 148 8.64 -2.70 8.38
C ARG A 148 8.37 -2.33 9.83
N GLY A 149 7.26 -1.64 10.07
CA GLY A 149 6.78 -1.43 11.42
C GLY A 149 6.53 -2.80 12.04
N THR A 150 7.54 -3.33 12.72
CA THR A 150 7.37 -4.26 13.81
C THR A 150 6.70 -3.44 14.90
N GLU A 151 5.39 -3.20 14.74
CA GLU A 151 4.52 -3.04 15.90
C GLU A 151 4.77 -4.32 16.70
N THR A 152 5.73 -4.24 17.62
CA THR A 152 5.88 -5.17 18.72
C THR A 152 4.52 -5.15 19.39
N LEU A 153 3.80 -6.27 19.29
CA LEU A 153 2.60 -6.57 20.04
C LEU A 153 2.95 -6.76 21.54
N ASP A 154 3.84 -5.93 22.08
CA ASP A 154 4.32 -5.96 23.47
C ASP A 154 3.63 -4.92 24.36
N GLY A 155 2.79 -4.06 23.78
CA GLY A 155 2.15 -2.97 24.51
C GLY A 155 0.70 -3.24 24.89
N ASP A 156 0.38 -4.32 25.60
CA ASP A 156 -0.86 -4.35 26.42
C ASP A 156 -1.01 -5.49 27.46
N ALA A 157 0.05 -6.22 27.79
CA ALA A 157 -0.04 -7.31 28.77
C ALA A 157 0.35 -6.93 30.23
N THR A 158 0.80 -5.70 30.49
CA THR A 158 1.32 -5.31 31.83
C THR A 158 0.66 -4.08 32.46
N ALA A 159 -0.39 -3.50 31.88
CA ALA A 159 -1.16 -2.42 32.51
C ALA A 159 -2.17 -2.94 33.57
N GLY A 160 -1.75 -3.93 34.35
CA GLY A 160 -2.58 -4.62 35.34
C GLY A 160 -1.77 -4.99 36.58
N ARG A 161 -1.69 -4.03 37.50
CA ARG A 161 -1.24 -4.08 38.91
C ARG A 161 0.10 -3.40 39.17
N ASP A 162 0.02 -2.11 39.49
CA ASP A 162 0.63 -1.61 40.71
C ASP A 162 -0.18 -0.42 41.23
N GLY A 163 -1.09 -0.75 42.15
CA GLY A 163 -1.68 0.24 43.05
C GLY A 163 -0.60 0.66 44.04
N SER A 164 0.15 1.71 43.71
CA SER A 164 0.91 2.47 44.71
C SER A 164 0.42 3.91 44.71
N SER A 165 -0.37 4.17 45.74
CA SER A 165 -0.70 5.49 46.27
C SER A 165 0.52 6.41 46.30
N THR A 166 0.53 7.42 45.44
CA THR A 166 1.43 8.58 45.60
C THR A 166 0.57 9.77 46.08
N PRO A 167 0.87 10.37 47.25
CA PRO A 167 0.10 11.48 47.78
C PRO A 167 0.22 12.73 46.92
N LEU A 168 -0.89 13.46 46.81
CA LEU A 168 -0.96 14.81 46.24
C LEU A 168 0.05 15.75 46.94
N PRO A 169 0.97 16.39 46.19
CA PRO A 169 1.66 17.56 46.70
C PRO A 169 0.69 18.74 46.67
N LEU A 170 0.49 19.29 47.86
CA LEU A 170 -0.25 20.52 48.13
C LEU A 170 0.29 21.70 47.31
N ALA A 171 -0.64 22.60 47.02
CA ALA A 171 -0.46 23.85 46.32
C ALA A 171 0.71 24.69 46.85
N GLY A 172 1.39 25.36 45.92
CA GLY A 172 2.12 26.60 46.18
C GLY A 172 3.57 26.56 45.74
N GLU A 173 3.85 27.02 44.53
CA GLU A 173 5.01 27.91 44.34
C GLU A 173 4.87 28.70 43.03
N THR A 174 4.49 29.96 43.21
CA THR A 174 4.66 31.06 42.28
C THR A 174 6.14 31.39 42.15
N ALA A 175 6.71 31.28 40.95
CA ALA A 175 7.98 31.94 40.62
C ALA A 175 7.99 32.38 39.16
N THR A 176 7.45 33.58 38.95
CA THR A 176 7.76 34.46 37.83
C THR A 176 9.28 34.71 37.81
N THR A 177 9.96 34.42 36.70
CA THR A 177 11.25 35.05 36.41
C THR A 177 11.28 35.43 34.93
N ILE A 178 11.07 36.72 34.71
CA ILE A 178 11.31 37.44 33.47
C ILE A 178 12.83 37.64 33.37
N ALA A 179 13.44 37.17 32.28
CA ALA A 179 14.80 37.56 31.91
C ALA A 179 14.74 38.42 30.63
N PRO A 180 15.34 39.62 30.63
CA PRO A 180 15.37 40.52 29.48
C PRO A 180 16.63 40.34 28.62
N GLY A 181 16.48 40.54 27.31
CA GLY A 181 17.45 41.30 26.51
C GLY A 181 18.69 40.58 26.00
N GLY A 182 18.75 40.39 24.67
CA GLY A 182 20.00 40.15 23.94
C GLY A 182 19.87 40.60 22.48
N ARG A 183 20.60 41.64 22.11
CA ARG A 183 20.57 42.41 20.85
C ARG A 183 20.88 41.62 19.57
N PRO A 184 20.47 42.13 18.39
CA PRO A 184 20.95 41.69 17.08
C PRO A 184 22.29 42.33 16.70
N ALA A 185 23.03 41.67 15.81
CA ALA A 185 24.15 42.22 15.03
C ALA A 185 24.45 41.33 13.81
N PRO A 186 25.25 41.81 12.85
CA PRO A 186 25.05 42.97 11.97
C PRO A 186 24.46 42.60 10.61
#